data_AF-A0A9X0PHY6-F1
#
_entry.id   AF-A0A9X0PHY6-F1
#
_cell.length_a   1.000
_cell.length_b   1.000
_cell.length_c   1.000
_cell.angle_alpha   90.00
_cell.angle_beta   90.00
_cell.angle_gamma   90.00
#
_symmetry.space_group_name_H-M   'P 1'
#
loop_
_entity.id
_entity.type
_entity.pdbx_description
1 polymer ?
#
loop_
_entity_poly.entity_id
_entity_poly.type
_entity_poly.pdbx_seq_one_letter_code
_entity_poly.pdbx_strand_id
1 'polypeptide(L)'
;MTVYTINNINTKFSPLANDDFVVSDLAELLKEENLRNFISRHQIEQVPRLEMLEAYYLNRNTDILAGERRLQKYGDKADHRAVHNYAKYVSRFIVGYLTGNPITITHQDNQTNDKIIELNDLNNADEVNSDLALNLSIYGRAYEIVYRDFEDKDTFKVLDSKSTFVVYDQT
;
A
#
# COMPACT_ATOMS: atom_id res chain seq x y z
N MET A 1 -7.31 -20.70 28.30
CA MET A 1 -6.27 -19.72 27.95
C MET A 1 -5.13 -20.51 27.33
N THR A 2 -5.15 -20.67 26.01
CA THR A 2 -4.14 -21.42 25.26
C THR A 2 -2.90 -20.56 25.10
N VAL A 3 -1.79 -21.02 25.68
CA VAL A 3 -0.48 -20.38 25.57
C VAL A 3 0.05 -20.67 24.16
N TYR A 4 0.04 -19.67 23.29
CA TYR A 4 0.65 -19.77 21.96
C TYR A 4 2.17 -19.74 22.13
N THR A 5 2.82 -20.88 21.92
CA THR A 5 4.28 -20.97 21.79
C THR A 5 4.69 -20.32 20.46
N ILE A 6 5.51 -19.27 20.53
CA ILE A 6 5.93 -18.39 19.42
C ILE A 6 6.82 -19.12 18.38
N ASN A 7 7.30 -20.33 18.67
CA ASN A 7 8.40 -20.96 17.93
C ASN A 7 8.03 -21.64 16.61
N ASN A 8 6.84 -21.39 16.03
CA ASN A 8 6.46 -21.98 14.73
C ASN A 8 5.44 -21.14 13.96
N ILE A 9 5.65 -19.82 13.89
CA ILE A 9 4.87 -18.97 12.98
C ILE A 9 5.47 -19.10 11.58
N ASN A 10 4.93 -20.03 10.78
CA ASN A 10 5.18 -20.05 9.34
C ASN A 10 4.48 -18.83 8.72
N THR A 11 5.21 -17.70 8.59
CA THR A 11 4.71 -16.54 7.87
C THR A 11 4.77 -16.81 6.37
N LYS A 12 3.70 -16.46 5.63
CA LYS A 12 3.65 -16.65 4.19
C LYS A 12 4.67 -15.77 3.45
N PHE A 13 4.93 -14.58 3.98
CA PHE A 13 5.93 -13.65 3.46
C PHE A 13 7.07 -13.50 4.45
N SER A 14 8.26 -13.21 3.91
CA SER A 14 9.44 -12.84 4.69
C SER A 14 9.17 -11.53 5.45
N PRO A 15 9.80 -11.31 6.63
CA PRO A 15 9.82 -10.00 7.29
C PRO A 15 10.27 -8.87 6.35
N LEU A 16 11.15 -9.17 5.38
CA LEU A 16 11.65 -8.22 4.37
C LEU A 16 10.54 -7.63 3.48
N ALA A 17 9.37 -8.29 3.40
CA ALA A 17 8.25 -7.83 2.57
C ALA A 17 7.61 -6.52 3.06
N ASN A 18 7.92 -6.09 4.28
CA ASN A 18 7.47 -4.83 4.87
C ASN A 18 8.62 -4.06 5.53
N ASP A 19 9.86 -4.35 5.13
CA ASP A 19 11.05 -3.71 5.67
C ASP A 19 11.33 -2.37 4.96
N ASP A 20 11.96 -1.45 5.67
CA ASP A 20 12.33 -0.15 5.13
C ASP A 20 13.69 -0.26 4.43
N PHE A 21 13.81 0.33 3.24
CA PHE A 21 15.12 0.41 2.59
C PHE A 21 15.92 1.55 3.17
N VAL A 22 17.18 1.28 3.48
CA VAL A 22 18.05 2.24 4.14
C VAL A 22 19.41 2.28 3.46
N VAL A 23 20.00 3.47 3.39
CA VAL A 23 21.35 3.70 2.89
C VAL A 23 22.16 4.50 3.91
N SER A 24 23.46 4.26 3.97
CA SER A 24 24.37 4.96 4.88
C SER A 24 24.89 6.30 4.32
N ASP A 25 24.80 6.50 3.01
CA ASP A 25 25.20 7.74 2.33
C ASP A 25 24.44 7.88 1.00
N LEU A 26 23.97 9.10 0.70
CA LEU A 26 23.26 9.42 -0.53
C LEU A 26 24.11 9.15 -1.78
N ALA A 27 25.44 9.32 -1.72
CA ALA A 27 26.30 9.03 -2.86
C ALA A 27 26.33 7.53 -3.19
N GLU A 28 26.09 6.66 -2.22
CA GLU A 28 25.93 5.23 -2.48
C GLU A 28 24.61 4.90 -3.16
N LEU A 29 23.53 5.59 -2.80
CA LEU A 29 22.23 5.39 -3.44
C LEU A 29 22.30 5.65 -4.94
N LEU A 30 23.03 6.68 -5.38
CA LEU A 30 23.11 7.08 -6.79
C LEU A 30 24.00 6.16 -7.64
N LYS A 31 24.69 5.18 -7.05
CA LYS A 31 25.45 4.17 -7.80
C LYS A 31 24.46 3.24 -8.53
N GLU A 32 24.67 3.04 -9.82
CA GLU A 32 23.77 2.25 -10.67
C GLU A 32 23.51 0.83 -10.14
N GLU A 33 24.54 0.18 -9.61
CA GLU A 33 24.43 -1.16 -9.01
C GLU A 33 23.49 -1.17 -7.80
N ASN A 34 23.57 -0.16 -6.94
CA ASN A 34 22.74 -0.04 -5.74
C ASN A 34 21.28 0.28 -6.10
N LEU A 35 21.04 1.18 -7.05
CA LEU A 35 19.67 1.45 -7.55
C LEU A 35 19.02 0.19 -8.11
N ARG A 36 19.74 -0.55 -8.97
CA ARG A 36 19.25 -1.81 -9.54
C ARG A 36 18.96 -2.84 -8.45
N ASN A 37 19.80 -2.92 -7.42
CA ASN A 37 19.59 -3.80 -6.29
C ASN A 37 18.29 -3.43 -5.52
N PHE A 38 18.07 -2.15 -5.17
CA PHE A 38 16.85 -1.74 -4.48
C PHE A 38 15.58 -2.00 -5.30
N ILE A 39 15.60 -1.70 -6.59
CA ILE A 39 14.48 -2.00 -7.50
C ILE A 39 14.21 -3.51 -7.51
N SER A 40 15.25 -4.33 -7.68
CA SER A 40 15.12 -5.79 -7.70
C SER A 40 14.59 -6.32 -6.37
N ARG A 41 15.07 -5.79 -5.24
CA ARG A 41 14.59 -6.19 -3.91
C ARG A 41 13.13 -5.82 -3.70
N HIS A 42 12.70 -4.61 -4.09
CA HIS A 42 11.29 -4.24 -4.02
C HIS A 42 10.42 -5.24 -4.81
N GLN A 43 10.80 -5.53 -6.06
CA GLN A 43 10.07 -6.44 -6.93
C GLN A 43 10.00 -7.88 -6.40
N ILE A 44 11.08 -8.39 -5.81
CA ILE A 44 11.17 -9.78 -5.36
C ILE A 44 10.62 -9.96 -3.94
N GLU A 45 10.97 -9.06 -3.02
CA GLU A 45 10.71 -9.22 -1.59
C GLU A 45 9.36 -8.60 -1.19
N GLN A 46 8.99 -7.47 -1.79
CA GLN A 46 7.86 -6.65 -1.31
C GLN A 46 6.61 -6.74 -2.19
N VAL A 47 6.75 -6.66 -3.51
CA VAL A 47 5.62 -6.68 -4.46
C VAL A 47 4.72 -7.93 -4.31
N PRO A 48 5.24 -9.16 -4.14
CA PRO A 48 4.37 -10.35 -4.01
C PRO A 48 3.40 -10.28 -2.83
N ARG A 49 3.80 -9.62 -1.74
CA ARG A 49 2.92 -9.36 -0.60
C ARG A 49 1.80 -8.39 -0.99
N LEU A 50 2.14 -7.29 -1.67
CA LEU A 50 1.17 -6.28 -2.10
C LEU A 50 0.15 -6.83 -3.09
N GLU A 51 0.59 -7.65 -4.05
CA GLU A 51 -0.29 -8.33 -5.00
C GLU A 51 -1.27 -9.27 -4.31
N MET A 52 -0.82 -10.00 -3.28
CA MET A 52 -1.72 -10.83 -2.49
C MET A 52 -2.75 -10.00 -1.72
N LEU A 53 -2.34 -8.88 -1.12
CA LEU A 53 -3.25 -8.00 -0.40
C LEU A 53 -4.33 -7.41 -1.33
N GLU A 54 -3.92 -6.93 -2.51
CA GLU A 54 -4.84 -6.48 -3.56
C GLU A 54 -5.78 -7.61 -4.01
N ALA A 55 -5.24 -8.82 -4.21
CA ALA A 55 -6.05 -9.98 -4.58
C ALA A 55 -7.15 -10.23 -3.55
N TYR A 56 -6.84 -10.18 -2.25
CA TYR A 56 -7.85 -10.34 -1.19
C TYR A 56 -8.91 -9.24 -1.23
N TYR A 57 -8.51 -7.98 -1.43
CA TYR A 57 -9.45 -6.86 -1.62
C TYR A 57 -10.35 -7.05 -2.84
N LEU A 58 -9.83 -7.64 -3.92
CA LEU A 58 -10.59 -7.96 -5.14
C LEU A 58 -11.39 -9.27 -5.04
N ASN A 59 -11.57 -9.85 -3.85
CA ASN A 59 -12.25 -11.12 -3.61
C ASN A 59 -11.57 -12.34 -4.27
N ARG A 60 -10.27 -12.24 -4.55
CA ARG A 60 -9.42 -13.31 -5.06
C ARG A 60 -8.63 -13.89 -3.89
N ASN A 61 -9.28 -14.64 -3.02
CA ASN A 61 -8.64 -15.27 -1.86
C ASN A 61 -7.66 -16.37 -2.30
N THR A 62 -6.42 -15.99 -2.59
CA THR A 62 -5.43 -16.86 -3.24
C THR A 62 -5.17 -18.16 -2.48
N ASP A 63 -5.20 -18.14 -1.14
CA ASP A 63 -4.86 -19.33 -0.34
C ASP A 63 -5.85 -20.46 -0.53
N ILE A 64 -7.14 -20.13 -0.58
CA ILE A 64 -8.17 -21.13 -0.84
C ILE A 64 -8.25 -21.47 -2.32
N LEU A 65 -7.89 -20.56 -3.24
CA LEU A 65 -8.04 -20.74 -4.69
C LEU A 65 -6.85 -21.43 -5.37
N ALA A 66 -5.64 -21.32 -4.82
CA ALA A 66 -4.40 -21.80 -5.46
C ALA A 66 -4.02 -23.25 -5.12
N GLY A 67 -4.56 -23.82 -4.04
CA GLY A 67 -4.26 -25.20 -3.64
C GLY A 67 -4.70 -26.24 -4.69
N GLU A 68 -4.01 -27.38 -4.72
CA GLU A 68 -4.32 -28.53 -5.59
C GLU A 68 -5.82 -28.86 -5.56
N ARG A 69 -6.43 -29.05 -6.73
CA ARG A 69 -7.87 -29.32 -6.79
C ARG A 69 -8.18 -30.73 -6.34
N ARG A 70 -9.27 -30.90 -5.57
CA ARG A 70 -9.69 -32.25 -5.11
C ARG A 70 -10.03 -33.17 -6.29
N LEU A 71 -10.53 -32.58 -7.38
CA LEU A 71 -10.78 -33.27 -8.64
C LEU A 71 -9.47 -33.80 -9.27
N GLN A 72 -8.39 -33.01 -9.22
CA GLN A 72 -7.08 -33.42 -9.76
C GLN A 72 -6.46 -34.55 -8.93
N LYS A 73 -6.63 -34.51 -7.60
CA LYS A 73 -6.05 -35.49 -6.68
C LYS A 73 -6.83 -36.80 -6.57
N TYR A 74 -8.15 -36.75 -6.62
CA TYR A 74 -9.02 -37.91 -6.32
C TYR A 74 -9.96 -38.30 -7.48
N GLY A 75 -10.07 -37.49 -8.54
CA GLY A 75 -10.83 -37.81 -9.75
C GLY A 75 -12.36 -37.68 -9.64
N ASP A 76 -12.93 -37.88 -8.45
CA ASP A 76 -14.38 -38.01 -8.23
C ASP A 76 -14.94 -37.07 -7.15
N LYS A 77 -14.08 -36.27 -6.52
CA LYS A 77 -14.49 -35.38 -5.41
C LYS A 77 -14.79 -33.97 -5.90
N ALA A 78 -15.96 -33.46 -5.51
CA ALA A 78 -16.33 -32.06 -5.69
C ALA A 78 -15.36 -31.11 -4.95
N ASP A 79 -15.08 -29.96 -5.57
CA ASP A 79 -14.15 -28.94 -5.08
C ASP A 79 -14.78 -27.54 -5.15
N HIS A 80 -15.80 -27.31 -4.31
CA HIS A 80 -16.39 -25.98 -4.14
C HIS A 80 -15.60 -25.20 -3.08
N ARG A 81 -15.17 -23.98 -3.44
CA ARG A 81 -14.36 -23.10 -2.59
C ARG A 81 -15.11 -21.79 -2.37
N ALA A 82 -15.56 -21.56 -1.14
CA ALA A 82 -16.27 -20.34 -0.78
C ALA A 82 -15.28 -19.19 -0.56
N VAL A 83 -15.35 -18.17 -1.41
CA VAL A 83 -14.61 -16.91 -1.26
C VAL A 83 -15.43 -15.92 -0.43
N HIS A 84 -14.76 -15.10 0.37
CA HIS A 84 -15.39 -14.06 1.17
C HIS A 84 -14.64 -12.75 1.02
N ASN A 85 -15.38 -11.67 0.74
CA ASN A 85 -14.80 -10.36 0.51
C ASN A 85 -14.67 -9.52 1.80
N TYR A 86 -14.13 -10.12 2.86
CA TYR A 86 -13.93 -9.41 4.12
C TYR A 86 -12.94 -8.25 4.00
N ALA A 87 -11.89 -8.42 3.20
CA ALA A 87 -10.89 -7.38 2.97
C ALA A 87 -11.55 -6.10 2.42
N LYS A 88 -12.34 -6.19 1.34
CA LYS A 88 -13.04 -5.02 0.79
C LYS A 88 -14.02 -4.40 1.77
N TYR A 89 -14.78 -5.23 2.50
CA TYR A 89 -15.74 -4.74 3.48
C TYR A 89 -15.06 -3.90 4.57
N VAL A 90 -14.00 -4.45 5.18
CA VAL A 90 -13.25 -3.78 6.24
C VAL A 90 -12.58 -2.52 5.70
N SER A 91 -11.89 -2.60 4.55
CA SER A 91 -11.21 -1.44 3.98
C SER A 91 -12.17 -0.31 3.62
N ARG A 92 -13.31 -0.61 2.99
CA ARG A 92 -14.31 0.42 2.68
C ARG A 92 -14.93 1.03 3.93
N PHE A 93 -15.14 0.24 4.97
CA PHE A 93 -15.62 0.75 6.25
C PHE A 93 -14.63 1.74 6.87
N ILE A 94 -13.34 1.39 6.93
CA ILE A 94 -12.29 2.26 7.47
C ILE A 94 -12.16 3.55 6.64
N VAL A 95 -12.11 3.44 5.31
CA VAL A 95 -12.00 4.61 4.41
C VAL A 95 -13.20 5.53 4.55
N GLY A 96 -14.41 4.97 4.57
CA GLY A 96 -15.64 5.75 4.75
C GLY A 96 -15.74 6.42 6.13
N TYR A 97 -15.19 5.80 7.18
CA TYR A 97 -15.12 6.41 8.50
C TYR A 97 -14.08 7.54 8.57
N LEU A 98 -12.88 7.31 8.01
CA LEU A 98 -11.76 8.24 8.11
C LEU A 98 -11.90 9.45 7.17
N THR A 99 -12.28 9.20 5.91
CA THR A 99 -12.30 10.19 4.83
C THR A 99 -13.69 10.41 4.24
N GLY A 100 -14.74 9.82 4.84
CA GLY A 100 -16.12 10.05 4.39
C GLY A 100 -16.58 11.49 4.64
N ASN A 101 -16.00 12.16 5.64
CA ASN A 101 -16.05 13.61 5.77
C ASN A 101 -14.68 14.18 5.37
N PRO A 102 -14.63 15.23 4.54
CA PRO A 102 -13.41 15.96 4.22
C PRO A 102 -12.58 16.34 5.45
N ILE A 103 -11.26 16.27 5.31
CA ILE A 103 -10.34 16.64 6.39
C ILE A 103 -10.25 18.17 6.43
N THR A 104 -10.79 18.78 7.48
CA THR A 104 -10.72 20.23 7.66
C THR A 104 -9.31 20.67 8.06
N ILE A 105 -8.67 21.49 7.23
CA ILE A 105 -7.37 22.11 7.52
C ILE A 105 -7.62 23.61 7.74
N THR A 106 -7.10 24.15 8.84
CA THR A 106 -7.23 25.59 9.16
C THR A 106 -5.89 26.19 9.56
N HIS A 107 -5.70 27.47 9.24
CA HIS A 107 -4.54 28.25 9.64
C HIS A 107 -4.96 29.56 10.31
N GLN A 108 -4.14 30.07 11.24
CA GLN A 108 -4.45 31.29 12.00
C GLN A 108 -4.42 32.56 11.15
N ASP A 109 -3.49 32.63 10.20
CA ASP A 109 -3.43 33.71 9.21
C ASP A 109 -4.40 33.43 8.06
N ASN A 110 -5.33 34.36 7.83
CA ASN A 110 -6.38 34.24 6.82
C ASN A 110 -5.81 34.12 5.40
N GLN A 111 -4.76 34.88 5.06
CA GLN A 111 -4.18 34.83 3.72
C GLN A 111 -3.57 33.47 3.41
N THR A 112 -2.88 32.88 4.39
CA THR A 112 -2.34 31.53 4.29
C THR A 112 -3.46 30.49 4.24
N ASN A 113 -4.52 30.67 5.02
CA ASN A 113 -5.68 29.77 5.02
C ASN A 113 -6.36 29.72 3.65
N ASP A 114 -6.57 30.88 3.02
CA ASP A 114 -7.18 30.97 1.69
C ASP A 114 -6.34 30.25 0.63
N LYS A 115 -5.00 30.35 0.72
CA LYS A 115 -4.09 29.62 -0.18
C LYS A 115 -4.12 28.10 0.01
N ILE A 116 -4.29 27.63 1.25
CA ILE A 116 -4.43 26.19 1.53
C ILE A 116 -5.72 25.66 0.90
N ILE A 117 -6.83 26.40 1.04
CA ILE A 117 -8.11 26.04 0.42
C ILE A 117 -7.95 25.98 -1.10
N GLU A 118 -7.37 27.01 -1.71
CA GLU A 118 -7.14 27.06 -3.16
C GLU A 118 -6.28 25.88 -3.66
N LEU A 119 -5.20 25.55 -2.95
CA LEU A 119 -4.31 24.44 -3.29
C LEU A 119 -5.04 23.08 -3.18
N ASN A 120 -5.86 22.90 -2.14
CA ASN A 120 -6.62 21.67 -1.94
C ASN A 120 -7.71 21.49 -3.00
N ASP A 121 -8.42 22.56 -3.33
CA ASP A 121 -9.46 22.57 -4.36
C ASP A 121 -8.86 22.29 -5.74
N LEU A 122 -7.71 22.90 -6.07
CA LEU A 122 -7.00 22.68 -7.33
C LEU A 122 -6.60 21.21 -7.53
N ASN A 123 -6.22 20.53 -6.44
CA ASN A 123 -5.68 19.18 -6.48
C ASN A 123 -6.71 18.08 -6.14
N ASN A 124 -7.97 18.45 -5.87
CA ASN A 124 -9.00 17.53 -5.35
C ASN A 124 -8.51 16.76 -4.11
N ALA A 125 -8.01 17.49 -3.11
CA ALA A 125 -7.39 16.91 -1.91
C ALA A 125 -8.25 15.83 -1.24
N ASP A 126 -9.57 16.00 -1.20
CA ASP A 126 -10.48 15.02 -0.59
C ASP A 126 -10.47 13.66 -1.29
N GLU A 127 -10.41 13.65 -2.62
CA GLU A 127 -10.30 12.43 -3.42
C GLU A 127 -8.95 11.76 -3.19
N VAL A 128 -7.86 12.53 -3.27
CA VAL A 128 -6.51 12.05 -3.02
C VAL A 128 -6.38 11.46 -1.62
N ASN A 129 -6.90 12.14 -0.60
CA ASN A 129 -6.91 11.66 0.78
C ASN A 129 -7.68 10.33 0.92
N SER A 130 -8.81 10.19 0.22
CA SER A 130 -9.59 8.95 0.22
C SER A 130 -8.84 7.80 -0.46
N ASP A 131 -8.17 8.07 -1.57
CA ASP A 131 -7.33 7.10 -2.28
C ASP A 131 -6.10 6.68 -1.46
N LEU A 132 -5.45 7.62 -0.78
CA LEU A 132 -4.36 7.33 0.16
C LEU A 132 -4.85 6.46 1.31
N ALA A 133 -6.00 6.79 1.91
CA ALA A 133 -6.59 5.99 2.97
C ALA A 133 -6.94 4.57 2.50
N LEU A 134 -7.44 4.43 1.26
CA LEU A 134 -7.73 3.14 0.66
C LEU A 134 -6.46 2.31 0.44
N ASN A 135 -5.43 2.93 -0.13
CA ASN A 135 -4.13 2.28 -0.34
C ASN A 135 -3.50 1.86 0.99
N LEU A 136 -3.53 2.72 2.02
CA LEU A 136 -3.10 2.37 3.37
C LEU A 136 -3.86 1.15 3.91
N SER A 137 -5.18 1.11 3.72
CA SER A 137 -6.00 0.00 4.20
C SER A 137 -5.74 -1.32 3.46
N ILE A 138 -5.45 -1.27 2.15
CA ILE A 138 -5.16 -2.47 1.34
C ILE A 138 -3.73 -2.95 1.59
N TYR A 139 -2.76 -2.07 1.39
CA TYR A 139 -1.33 -2.42 1.29
C TYR A 139 -0.58 -2.30 2.62
N GLY A 140 -1.14 -1.58 3.58
CA GLY A 140 -0.45 -1.15 4.81
C GLY A 140 0.48 0.05 4.58
N ARG A 141 0.53 0.60 3.36
CA ARG A 141 1.32 1.76 2.95
C ARG A 141 0.64 2.48 1.78
N ALA A 142 0.89 3.77 1.66
CA ALA A 142 0.50 4.58 0.52
C ALA A 142 1.55 5.65 0.31
N TYR A 143 1.66 6.13 -0.92
CA TYR A 143 2.65 7.13 -1.31
C TYR A 143 1.97 8.26 -2.05
N GLU A 144 2.38 9.48 -1.73
CA GLU A 144 2.02 10.70 -2.43
C GLU A 144 3.30 11.39 -2.87
N ILE A 145 3.32 11.90 -4.09
CA ILE A 145 4.37 12.81 -4.56
C ILE A 145 3.81 14.22 -4.62
N VAL A 146 4.54 15.15 -4.02
CA VAL A 146 4.31 16.60 -4.15
C VAL A 146 5.37 17.14 -5.09
N TYR A 147 4.94 17.83 -6.14
CA TYR A 147 5.83 18.36 -7.17
C TYR A 147 5.24 19.61 -7.79
N ARG A 148 6.06 20.30 -8.57
CA ARG A 148 5.65 21.44 -9.37
C ARG A 148 5.50 21.04 -10.82
N ASP A 149 4.36 21.34 -11.42
CA ASP A 149 4.07 20.97 -12.79
C ASP A 149 4.72 21.92 -13.82
N PHE A 150 4.48 21.63 -15.11
CA PHE A 150 5.00 22.45 -16.22
C PHE A 150 4.32 23.83 -16.33
N GLU A 151 3.21 24.05 -15.61
CA GLU A 151 2.48 25.31 -15.54
C GLU A 151 2.86 26.14 -14.30
N ASP A 152 3.93 25.76 -13.58
CA ASP A 152 4.41 26.38 -12.33
C ASP A 152 3.41 26.29 -11.17
N LYS A 153 2.55 25.25 -11.17
CA LYS A 153 1.58 24.99 -10.10
C LYS A 153 2.07 23.89 -9.18
N ASP A 154 1.91 24.10 -7.88
CA ASP A 154 2.18 23.09 -6.86
C ASP A 154 1.03 22.06 -6.87
N THR A 155 1.39 20.80 -7.14
CA THR A 155 0.44 19.70 -7.29
C THR A 155 0.89 18.46 -6.54
N PHE A 156 -0.05 17.56 -6.28
CA PHE A 156 0.26 16.27 -5.66
C PHE A 156 -0.57 15.14 -6.27
N LYS A 157 0.00 13.93 -6.25
CA LYS A 157 -0.61 12.72 -6.82
C LYS A 157 -0.29 11.48 -5.99
N VAL A 158 -1.26 10.57 -5.92
CA VAL A 158 -1.09 9.23 -5.37
C VAL A 158 -0.21 8.40 -6.31
N LEU A 159 0.73 7.65 -5.73
CA LEU A 159 1.57 6.69 -6.45
C LEU A 159 1.15 5.24 -6.13
N ASP A 160 1.29 4.35 -7.11
CA ASP A 160 1.05 2.92 -6.91
C ASP A 160 2.11 2.34 -5.95
N SER A 161 1.65 1.73 -4.87
CA SER A 161 2.50 1.11 -3.85
C SER A 161 3.27 -0.11 -4.36
N LYS A 162 2.86 -0.70 -5.49
CA LYS A 162 3.58 -1.81 -6.14
C LYS A 162 4.74 -1.35 -7.03
N SER A 163 4.77 -0.08 -7.42
CA SER A 163 5.83 0.49 -8.27
C SER A 163 6.65 1.55 -7.54
N THR A 164 6.39 1.77 -6.25
CA THR A 164 6.96 2.86 -5.47
C THR A 164 7.46 2.33 -4.13
N PHE A 165 8.65 2.78 -3.75
CA PHE A 165 9.25 2.50 -2.45
C PHE A 165 10.08 3.71 -2.03
N VAL A 166 10.35 3.80 -0.73
CA VAL A 166 11.17 4.86 -0.14
C VAL A 166 12.48 4.25 0.32
N VAL A 167 13.57 4.99 0.12
CA VAL A 167 14.88 4.69 0.71
C VAL A 167 15.20 5.80 1.69
N TYR A 168 15.47 5.44 2.93
CA TYR A 168 15.82 6.36 4.00
C TYR A 168 17.34 6.53 4.07
N ASP A 169 17.77 7.77 4.26
CA ASP A 169 19.15 8.07 4.63
C ASP A 169 19.29 7.95 6.16
N GLN A 170 20.32 7.26 6.62
CA GLN A 170 20.63 7.05 8.04
C GLN A 170 21.68 8.03 8.60
N THR A 171 22.14 8.99 7.79
CA THR A 171 23.04 10.06 8.26
C THR A 171 22.39 11.11 9.14
#